data_AF-A0A9E4ZQB2-F1
#
_entry.id   AF-A0A9E4ZQB2-F1
#
_cell.length_a   1.000
_cell.length_b   1.000
_cell.length_c   1.000
_cell.angle_alpha   90.00
_cell.angle_beta   90.00
_cell.angle_gamma   90.00
#
_symmetry.space_group_name_H-M   'P 1'
#
loop_
_entity.id
_entity.type
_entity.pdbx_description
1 polymer ?
#
loop_
_entity_poly.entity_id
_entity_poly.type
_entity_poly.pdbx_seq_one_letter_code
_entity_poly.pdbx_strand_id
1 'polypeptide(L)'
;MRVKIKSLVHIEGEEELVIIPVTKKGSYILAINFYEDVPEGRALRLVIVYDKYDTVPLDTFSFIKGKKTYVDAEGVEEAIKLISSVIRVEKRVPMYSLPFFFDIEVLNEVDANVRGVKGFINYVNKYGNIDINKLKNLVPLEIIES
;
A
#
# COMPACT_ATOMS: atom_id res chain seq x y z
N MET A 1 0.30 1.45 14.11
CA MET A 1 0.52 2.56 13.17
C MET A 1 -0.68 3.48 13.24
N ARG A 2 -0.42 4.79 13.34
CA ARG A 2 -1.45 5.82 13.47
C ARG A 2 -1.37 6.74 12.26
N VAL A 3 -2.50 7.00 11.62
CA VAL A 3 -2.58 7.83 10.42
C VAL A 3 -3.52 9.00 10.68
N LYS A 4 -3.07 10.21 10.36
CA LYS A 4 -3.85 11.44 10.50
C LYS A 4 -4.35 11.89 9.14
N ILE A 5 -5.67 11.93 8.97
CA ILE A 5 -6.32 12.29 7.71
C ILE A 5 -6.96 13.67 7.90
N LYS A 6 -6.50 14.63 7.11
CA LYS A 6 -7.01 16.00 7.11
C LYS A 6 -8.30 16.07 6.30
N SER A 7 -9.26 16.84 6.78
CA SER A 7 -10.55 17.12 6.12
C SER A 7 -10.40 17.75 4.72
N LEU A 8 -9.32 18.51 4.51
CA LEU A 8 -8.95 19.06 3.20
C LEU A 8 -7.65 18.40 2.72
N VAL A 9 -7.70 17.79 1.53
CA VAL A 9 -6.55 17.15 0.89
C VAL A 9 -6.27 17.78 -0.47
N HIS A 10 -4.99 17.97 -0.78
CA HIS A 10 -4.55 18.36 -2.12
C HIS A 10 -4.29 17.09 -2.94
N ILE A 11 -4.86 17.00 -4.14
CA ILE A 11 -4.63 15.87 -5.04
C ILE A 11 -3.28 16.07 -5.72
N GLU A 12 -2.35 15.16 -5.47
CA GLU A 12 -1.01 15.15 -6.08
C GLU A 12 -1.01 14.51 -7.46
N GLY A 13 -2.01 13.68 -7.76
CA GLY A 13 -2.20 13.04 -9.06
C GLY A 13 -3.03 11.78 -8.97
N GLU A 14 -2.98 10.97 -10.01
CA GLU A 14 -3.61 9.66 -10.12
C GLU A 14 -2.52 8.62 -10.40
N GLU A 15 -2.60 7.46 -9.75
CA GLU A 15 -1.59 6.40 -9.91
C GLU A 15 -2.27 5.03 -9.90
N GLU A 16 -1.72 4.12 -10.72
CA GLU A 16 -2.06 2.70 -10.71
C GLU A 16 -1.00 1.91 -9.94
N LEU A 17 -1.45 0.96 -9.13
CA LEU A 17 -0.58 0.19 -8.27
C LEU A 17 -1.19 -1.16 -7.88
N VAL A 18 -0.31 -2.11 -7.57
CA VAL A 18 -0.70 -3.32 -6.85
C VAL A 18 -0.76 -3.01 -5.36
N ILE A 19 -1.85 -3.36 -4.71
CA ILE A 19 -1.97 -3.34 -3.26
C ILE A 19 -2.13 -4.73 -2.71
N ILE A 20 -1.45 -4.99 -1.59
CA ILE A 20 -1.60 -6.21 -0.81
C ILE A 20 -2.11 -5.80 0.58
N PRO A 21 -3.36 -6.13 0.93
CA PRO A 21 -3.96 -5.74 2.20
C PRO A 21 -3.18 -6.28 3.39
N VAL A 22 -2.99 -5.42 4.40
CA VAL A 22 -2.40 -5.79 5.70
C VAL A 22 -3.48 -5.74 6.76
N THR A 23 -4.11 -4.59 6.94
CA THR A 23 -5.11 -4.37 8.01
C THR A 23 -6.20 -3.43 7.51
N LYS A 24 -7.45 -3.74 7.85
CA LYS A 24 -8.60 -2.85 7.61
C LYS A 24 -9.13 -2.27 8.92
N LYS A 25 -9.41 -0.96 8.92
CA LYS A 25 -10.04 -0.22 10.03
C LYS A 25 -11.13 0.70 9.47
N GLY A 26 -12.39 0.32 9.65
CA GLY A 26 -13.51 1.03 9.02
C GLY A 26 -13.37 1.01 7.50
N SER A 27 -13.49 2.17 6.86
CA SER A 27 -13.30 2.35 5.41
C SER A 27 -11.84 2.47 4.99
N TYR A 28 -10.87 2.30 5.89
CA TYR A 28 -9.45 2.47 5.59
C TYR A 28 -8.72 1.14 5.58
N ILE A 29 -7.92 0.93 4.54
CA ILE A 29 -7.07 -0.25 4.38
C ILE A 29 -5.62 0.22 4.41
N LEU A 30 -4.85 -0.31 5.37
CA LEU A 30 -3.40 -0.34 5.28
C LEU A 30 -3.01 -1.48 4.34
N ALA A 31 -2.25 -1.13 3.30
CA ALA A 31 -1.72 -2.09 2.36
C ALA A 31 -0.23 -1.85 2.11
N ILE A 32 0.42 -2.84 1.53
CA ILE A 32 1.75 -2.70 0.97
C ILE A 32 1.71 -2.70 -0.56
N ASN A 33 2.68 -2.01 -1.14
CA ASN A 33 3.01 -2.01 -2.55
C ASN A 33 4.53 -2.22 -2.69
N PHE A 34 4.96 -2.72 -3.85
CA PHE A 34 6.37 -2.69 -4.25
C PHE A 34 6.52 -1.76 -5.45
N TYR A 35 7.27 -0.67 -5.27
CA TYR A 35 7.46 0.36 -6.27
C TYR A 35 8.80 0.17 -7.00
N GLU A 36 8.79 0.29 -8.32
CA GLU A 36 10.01 0.34 -9.13
C GLU A 36 10.63 1.74 -9.07
N ASP A 37 11.42 1.99 -8.02
CA ASP A 37 12.13 3.25 -7.79
C ASP A 37 13.36 3.40 -8.73
N VAL A 38 13.97 2.29 -9.09
CA VAL A 38 15.02 2.13 -10.11
C VAL A 38 14.68 0.90 -10.96
N PRO A 39 15.25 0.71 -12.18
CA PRO A 39 14.99 -0.49 -12.97
C PRO A 39 15.21 -1.78 -12.17
N GLU A 40 14.27 -2.73 -12.27
CA GLU A 40 14.23 -3.98 -11.47
C GLU A 40 14.04 -3.77 -9.96
N GLY A 41 13.77 -2.53 -9.55
CA GLY A 41 13.48 -2.12 -8.19
C GLY A 41 12.23 -2.79 -7.63
N ARG A 42 12.22 -2.92 -6.31
CA ARG A 42 11.20 -3.60 -5.51
C ARG A 42 11.14 -2.97 -4.12
N ALA A 43 11.14 -1.64 -4.09
CA ALA A 43 11.12 -0.89 -2.85
C ALA A 43 9.76 -1.04 -2.18
N LEU A 44 9.74 -1.52 -0.92
CA LEU A 44 8.50 -1.63 -0.16
C LEU A 44 7.94 -0.23 0.12
N ARG A 45 6.66 -0.04 -0.16
CA ARG A 45 5.91 1.18 0.13
C ARG A 45 4.65 0.82 0.91
N LEU A 46 4.47 1.42 2.09
CA LEU A 46 3.18 1.38 2.78
C LEU A 46 2.24 2.40 2.14
N VAL A 47 0.97 2.02 1.99
CA VAL A 47 -0.06 2.91 1.44
C VAL A 47 -1.34 2.78 2.27
N ILE A 48 -2.11 3.87 2.33
CA ILE A 48 -3.46 3.87 2.87
C ILE A 48 -4.43 3.99 1.71
N VAL A 49 -5.50 3.19 1.75
CA VAL A 49 -6.54 3.16 0.74
C VAL A 49 -7.88 3.42 1.43
N TYR A 50 -8.65 4.39 0.94
CA TYR A 50 -10.02 4.62 1.35
C TYR A 50 -10.96 3.82 0.44
N ASP A 51 -11.59 2.80 1.03
CA ASP A 51 -12.53 1.91 0.38
C ASP A 51 -13.82 1.85 1.21
N LYS A 52 -14.72 2.79 0.93
CA LYS A 52 -16.01 2.91 1.63
C LYS A 52 -16.99 1.79 1.27
N TYR A 53 -16.83 1.19 0.09
CA TYR A 53 -17.80 0.26 -0.49
C TYR A 53 -17.32 -1.20 -0.50
N ASP A 54 -16.23 -1.48 0.23
CA ASP A 54 -15.65 -2.82 0.37
C ASP A 54 -15.33 -3.48 -0.99
N THR A 55 -14.84 -2.67 -1.93
CA THR A 55 -14.50 -3.11 -3.28
C THR A 55 -13.18 -3.87 -3.35
N VAL A 56 -12.25 -3.60 -2.42
CA VAL A 56 -10.95 -4.26 -2.37
C VAL A 56 -11.06 -5.54 -1.54
N PRO A 57 -10.89 -6.73 -2.16
CA PRO A 57 -10.83 -7.98 -1.41
C PRO A 57 -9.60 -8.01 -0.48
N LEU A 58 -9.77 -8.56 0.72
CA LEU A 58 -8.76 -8.52 1.79
C LEU A 58 -7.87 -9.76 1.87
N ASP A 59 -8.19 -10.80 1.10
CA ASP A 59 -7.53 -12.11 1.07
C ASP A 59 -6.64 -12.31 -0.16
N THR A 60 -6.63 -11.34 -1.08
CA THR A 60 -5.81 -11.33 -2.29
C THR A 60 -5.15 -9.97 -2.50
N PHE A 61 -4.19 -9.90 -3.41
CA PHE A 61 -3.73 -8.62 -3.93
C PHE A 61 -4.73 -8.09 -4.96
N SER A 62 -4.80 -6.77 -5.09
CA SER A 62 -5.65 -6.10 -6.08
C SER A 62 -4.85 -5.07 -6.85
N PHE A 63 -5.21 -4.90 -8.11
CA PHE A 63 -4.76 -3.75 -8.89
C PHE A 63 -5.77 -2.64 -8.69
N ILE A 64 -5.29 -1.45 -8.34
CA ILE A 64 -6.15 -0.29 -8.18
C ILE A 64 -5.61 0.89 -8.97
N LYS A 65 -6.55 1.74 -9.39
CA LYS A 65 -6.30 3.12 -9.82
C LYS A 65 -6.95 4.04 -8.81
N GLY A 66 -6.33 5.16 -8.48
CA GLY A 66 -6.98 6.13 -7.60
C GLY A 66 -6.26 7.45 -7.52
N LYS A 67 -6.99 8.45 -7.00
CA LYS A 67 -6.41 9.76 -6.69
C LYS A 67 -5.50 9.61 -5.48
N LYS A 68 -4.32 10.21 -5.59
CA LYS A 68 -3.26 10.15 -4.59
C LYS A 68 -3.11 11.50 -3.90
N THR A 69 -2.94 11.44 -2.59
CA THR A 69 -2.41 12.51 -1.76
C THR A 69 -1.44 11.91 -0.73
N TYR A 70 -0.94 12.70 0.21
CA TYR A 70 -0.11 12.22 1.30
C TYR A 70 -0.74 12.55 2.66
N VAL A 71 -0.63 11.60 3.59
CA VAL A 71 -1.13 11.73 4.95
C VAL A 71 -0.01 11.53 5.95
N ASP A 72 -0.11 12.19 7.10
CA ASP A 72 0.88 12.06 8.16
C ASP A 72 0.70 10.72 8.88
N ALA A 73 1.80 10.01 9.14
CA ALA A 73 1.76 8.71 9.81
C ALA A 73 2.84 8.55 10.88
N GLU A 74 2.46 7.93 12.00
CA GLU A 74 3.33 7.57 13.11
C GLU A 74 3.42 6.03 13.22
N GLY A 75 4.60 5.53 13.56
CA GLY A 75 4.85 4.09 13.70
C GLY A 75 5.12 3.33 12.40
N VAL A 76 5.57 4.04 11.35
CA VAL A 76 5.86 3.48 10.01
C VAL A 76 7.03 2.50 10.07
N GLU A 77 8.09 2.81 10.83
CA GLU A 77 9.28 1.97 10.92
C GLU A 77 8.97 0.63 11.61
N GLU A 78 8.21 0.65 12.70
CA GLU A 78 7.75 -0.53 13.42
C GLU A 78 6.84 -1.39 12.54
N ALA A 79 5.94 -0.78 11.78
CA ALA A 79 5.09 -1.46 10.81
C ALA A 79 5.93 -2.18 9.74
N ILE A 80 6.91 -1.49 9.15
CA ILE A 80 7.84 -2.09 8.17
C ILE A 80 8.66 -3.22 8.79
N LYS A 81 9.10 -3.09 10.04
CA LYS A 81 9.85 -4.14 10.75
C LYS A 81 8.99 -5.39 10.95
N LEU A 82 7.74 -5.23 11.37
CA LEU A 82 6.78 -6.34 11.50
C LEU A 82 6.57 -7.03 10.15
N ILE A 83 6.29 -6.27 9.09
CA ILE A 83 6.11 -6.79 7.73
C ILE A 83 7.36 -7.53 7.25
N SER A 84 8.55 -6.95 7.46
CA SER A 84 9.83 -7.57 7.08
C SER A 84 10.13 -8.88 7.83
N SER A 85 9.43 -9.18 8.92
CA SER A 85 9.58 -10.44 9.64
C SER A 85 8.88 -11.62 8.97
N VAL A 86 7.90 -11.34 8.09
CA VAL A 86 7.07 -12.36 7.42
C VAL A 86 7.26 -12.40 5.90
N ILE A 87 7.77 -11.33 5.30
CA ILE A 87 8.11 -11.26 3.87
C ILE A 87 9.52 -10.71 3.66
N ARG A 88 10.13 -11.04 2.51
CA ARG A 88 11.44 -10.46 2.14
C ARG A 88 11.27 -8.98 1.82
N VAL A 89 12.16 -8.13 2.33
CA VAL A 89 12.21 -6.69 2.04
C VAL A 89 13.68 -6.30 1.92
N GLU A 90 14.11 -5.85 0.74
CA GLU A 90 15.50 -5.45 0.53
C GLU A 90 15.73 -3.96 0.74
N LYS A 91 14.83 -3.14 0.19
CA LYS A 91 14.93 -1.69 0.25
C LYS A 91 13.71 -1.13 0.96
N ARG A 92 14.01 -0.30 1.96
CA ARG A 92 13.04 0.47 2.73
C ARG A 92 13.23 1.92 2.37
N VAL A 93 12.16 2.60 2.02
CA VAL A 93 12.17 4.05 1.87
C VAL A 93 11.68 4.63 3.20
N PRO A 94 12.49 5.41 3.93
CA PRO A 94 12.00 6.10 5.12
C PRO A 94 10.92 7.11 4.69
N MET A 95 9.73 7.01 5.29
CA MET A 95 8.59 7.84 4.95
C MET A 95 7.89 8.29 6.23
N TYR A 96 7.84 9.61 6.45
CA TYR A 96 7.06 10.23 7.52
C TYR A 96 5.62 10.54 7.07
N SER A 97 5.40 10.58 5.76
CA SER A 97 4.09 10.70 5.12
C SER A 97 3.84 9.48 4.24
N LEU A 98 2.61 8.97 4.28
CA LEU A 98 2.20 7.82 3.49
C LEU A 98 1.35 8.27 2.31
N PRO A 99 1.52 7.66 1.12
CA PRO A 99 0.54 7.77 0.06
C PRO A 99 -0.84 7.34 0.55
N PHE A 100 -1.82 8.21 0.32
CA PHE A 100 -3.22 7.96 0.58
C PHE A 100 -3.99 7.97 -0.73
N PHE A 101 -4.69 6.88 -1.01
CA PHE A 101 -5.49 6.68 -2.20
C PHE A 101 -6.97 6.73 -1.88
N PHE A 102 -7.72 7.48 -2.67
CA PHE A 102 -9.17 7.62 -2.57
C PHE A 102 -9.78 7.76 -3.98
N ASP A 103 -11.11 7.72 -4.08
CA ASP A 103 -11.83 7.59 -5.35
C ASP A 103 -11.24 6.44 -6.19
N ILE A 104 -11.08 5.28 -5.55
CA ILE A 104 -10.39 4.15 -6.16
C ILE A 104 -11.29 3.36 -7.10
N GLU A 105 -10.67 2.72 -8.08
CA GLU A 105 -11.25 1.71 -8.95
C GLU A 105 -10.38 0.44 -8.88
N VAL A 106 -11.00 -0.73 -8.73
CA VAL A 106 -10.31 -2.02 -8.84
C VAL A 106 -10.25 -2.41 -10.31
N LEU A 107 -9.05 -2.65 -10.82
CA LEU A 107 -8.80 -2.91 -12.23
C LEU A 107 -8.76 -4.42 -12.53
N ASN A 108 -9.36 -4.81 -13.66
CA ASN A 108 -9.26 -6.18 -14.19
C ASN A 108 -8.03 -6.38 -15.08
N GLU A 109 -7.57 -5.30 -15.72
CA GLU A 109 -6.40 -5.28 -16.60
C GLU A 109 -5.44 -4.20 -16.12
N VAL A 110 -4.14 -4.43 -16.28
CA VAL A 110 -3.11 -3.48 -15.84
C VAL A 110 -2.02 -3.28 -16.85
N ASP A 111 -1.50 -2.06 -16.89
CA ASP A 111 -0.26 -1.77 -17.60
C ASP A 111 0.95 -2.20 -16.74
N ALA A 112 1.60 -3.28 -17.17
CA ALA A 112 2.80 -3.81 -16.52
C ALA A 112 4.00 -2.85 -16.55
N ASN A 113 3.95 -1.76 -17.34
CA ASN A 113 4.99 -0.74 -17.37
C ASN A 113 4.81 0.34 -16.28
N VAL A 114 3.66 0.39 -15.62
CA VAL A 114 3.45 1.31 -14.50
C VAL A 114 4.33 0.89 -13.33
N ARG A 115 5.10 1.84 -12.77
CA ARG A 115 6.09 1.57 -11.72
C ARG A 115 5.50 0.89 -10.48
N GLY A 116 4.27 1.24 -10.09
CA GLY A 116 3.55 0.64 -8.97
C GLY A 116 3.07 -0.80 -9.23
N VAL A 117 3.06 -1.24 -10.49
CA VAL A 117 2.76 -2.63 -10.91
C VAL A 117 4.08 -3.38 -11.13
N LYS A 118 5.02 -2.76 -11.86
CA LYS A 118 6.30 -3.35 -12.21
C LYS A 118 7.15 -3.72 -10.99
N GLY A 119 7.15 -2.89 -9.95
CA GLY A 119 7.88 -3.22 -8.72
C GLY A 119 7.34 -4.48 -8.02
N PHE A 120 6.03 -4.73 -8.09
CA PHE A 120 5.42 -5.98 -7.60
C PHE A 120 5.77 -7.17 -8.49
N ILE A 121 5.72 -7.02 -9.81
CA ILE A 121 6.15 -8.06 -10.75
C ILE A 121 7.62 -8.43 -10.48
N ASN A 122 8.51 -7.45 -10.34
CA ASN A 122 9.92 -7.66 -10.01
C ASN A 122 10.09 -8.41 -8.68
N TYR A 123 9.26 -8.08 -7.67
CA TYR A 123 9.25 -8.79 -6.40
C TYR A 123 8.90 -10.27 -6.57
N VAL A 124 7.76 -10.55 -7.22
CA VAL A 124 7.24 -11.92 -7.40
C VAL A 124 8.21 -12.76 -8.23
N ASN A 125 8.80 -12.20 -9.28
CA ASN A 125 9.79 -12.90 -10.09
C ASN A 125 11.04 -13.30 -9.28
N LYS A 126 11.43 -12.51 -8.29
CA LYS A 126 12.62 -12.78 -7.47
C LYS A 126 12.35 -13.68 -6.28
N TYR A 127 11.22 -13.49 -5.59
CA TYR A 127 10.95 -14.11 -4.29
C TYR A 127 9.74 -15.05 -4.28
N GLY A 128 8.98 -15.09 -5.37
CA GLY A 128 7.71 -15.79 -5.45
C GLY A 128 6.56 -14.98 -4.85
N ASN A 129 5.39 -15.63 -4.77
CA ASN A 129 4.17 -15.02 -4.25
C ASN A 129 4.26 -14.75 -2.75
N ILE A 130 3.63 -13.65 -2.33
CA ILE A 130 3.47 -13.31 -0.91
C ILE A 130 2.31 -14.12 -0.33
N ASP A 131 2.56 -14.76 0.81
CA ASP A 131 1.50 -15.38 1.62
C ASP A 131 0.77 -14.29 2.42
N ILE A 132 -0.36 -13.82 1.88
CA ILE A 132 -1.17 -12.72 2.42
C ILE A 132 -1.70 -13.03 3.82
N ASN A 133 -1.90 -14.31 4.15
CA ASN A 133 -2.36 -14.71 5.48
C ASN A 133 -1.36 -14.30 6.58
N LYS A 134 -0.06 -14.24 6.27
CA LYS A 134 0.96 -13.79 7.22
C LYS A 134 0.95 -12.28 7.47
N LEU A 135 0.34 -11.51 6.57
CA LEU A 135 0.22 -10.05 6.68
C LEU A 135 -1.07 -9.62 7.37
N LYS A 136 -2.10 -10.47 7.34
CA LYS A 136 -3.44 -10.14 7.85
C LYS A 136 -3.41 -9.70 9.32
N ASN A 137 -3.84 -8.46 9.56
CA ASN A 137 -3.88 -7.79 10.86
C ASN A 137 -2.52 -7.71 11.58
N LEU A 138 -1.41 -7.90 10.86
CA LEU A 138 -0.07 -7.90 11.44
C LEU A 138 0.31 -6.54 12.02
N VAL A 139 -0.17 -5.46 11.40
CA VAL A 139 0.09 -4.08 11.83
C VAL A 139 -1.22 -3.46 12.32
N PRO A 140 -1.36 -3.20 13.62
CA PRO A 140 -2.52 -2.48 14.15
C PRO A 140 -2.64 -1.09 13.50
N LEU A 141 -3.85 -0.72 13.06
CA LEU A 141 -4.14 0.55 12.41
C LEU A 141 -5.10 1.40 13.24
N GLU A 142 -4.70 2.64 13.51
CA GLU A 142 -5.51 3.70 14.12
C GLU A 142 -5.66 4.85 13.12
N ILE A 143 -6.88 5.33 12.91
CA ILE A 143 -7.19 6.46 12.03
C ILE A 143 -7.68 7.62 12.90
N ILE A 144 -7.08 8.79 12.69
CA ILE A 144 -7.48 10.05 13.31
C ILE A 144 -7.93 10.98 12.20
N GLU A 145 -9.22 11.29 12.19
CA GLU A 145 -9.82 12.26 11.26
C GLU A 145 -9.81 13.64 11.94
N SER A 146 -9.34 14.66 11.23
CA SER A 146 -9.20 16.04 11.74
C SER A 146 -9.58 17.10 10.72
#